data_AF-A0A524DWQ7-F1
#
_entry.id   AF-A0A524DWQ7-F1
#
_cell.length_a   1.000
_cell.length_b   1.000
_cell.length_c   1.000
_cell.angle_alpha   90.00
_cell.angle_beta   90.00
_cell.angle_gamma   90.00
#
_symmetry.space_group_name_H-M   'P 1'
#
loop_
_entity.id
_entity.type
_entity.pdbx_description
1 polymer ?
#
loop_
_entity_poly.entity_id
_entity_poly.type
_entity_poly.pdbx_seq_one_letter_code
_entity_poly.pdbx_strand_id
1 'polypeptide(L)'
;MAYRDIPLYTQLTNTCGLSSLLMIAKPEGTSLSHLLEDIATRIRVESYFEGPIAWQNAEAYLLMKSCFNRSLAYYLRKEFGDEYAYFKMILLQQLEDRLNQFLVLKDHQKVRDLRLFLQRGIIRKNAFYEYLFEMKTNLELKMLAYFYGGHQILFPSPDGTGCLFLDGKDTKDKLTTLYQHVPDGIIIGLGYHWLAVKGMEPVKKHQYNFIIHDPNGERRLVSSENIEKNFRFYAFHFDTNKQVQMDQIVRRALKLPKRASSNHLNKPKNTKLSGAL
;
A
#
# COMPACT_ATOMS: atom_id res chain seq x y z
N MET A 1 4.94 -2.58 -25.63
CA MET A 1 4.78 -1.72 -24.44
C MET A 1 4.02 -2.52 -23.39
N ALA A 2 4.53 -2.59 -22.18
CA ALA A 2 3.81 -3.14 -21.04
C ALA A 2 3.24 -1.99 -20.23
N TYR A 3 1.99 -2.10 -19.81
CA TYR A 3 1.27 -0.97 -19.24
C TYR A 3 0.20 -1.44 -18.25
N ARG A 4 0.08 -0.70 -17.16
CA ARG A 4 -1.02 -0.80 -16.20
C ARG A 4 -1.61 0.60 -16.07
N ASP A 5 -2.89 0.74 -16.39
CA ASP A 5 -3.56 2.03 -16.28
C ASP A 5 -3.78 2.38 -14.81
N ILE A 6 -2.80 3.06 -14.20
CA ILE A 6 -2.86 3.50 -12.81
C ILE A 6 -3.16 5.01 -12.73
N PRO A 7 -3.96 5.46 -11.76
CA PRO A 7 -4.18 6.88 -11.50
C PRO A 7 -2.90 7.54 -10.96
N LEU A 8 -2.87 8.87 -10.98
CA LEU A 8 -1.84 9.67 -10.30
C LEU A 8 -2.46 10.27 -9.06
N TYR A 9 -2.01 9.82 -7.89
CA TYR A 9 -2.40 10.43 -6.62
C TYR A 9 -1.27 11.28 -6.06
N THR A 10 -1.63 12.31 -5.32
CA THR A 10 -0.68 13.05 -4.50
C THR A 10 -0.50 12.38 -3.14
N GLN A 11 0.49 12.82 -2.38
CA GLN A 11 0.77 12.33 -1.03
C GLN A 11 0.58 13.43 0.03
N LEU A 12 0.31 13.01 1.26
CA LEU A 12 0.69 13.78 2.45
C LEU A 12 2.19 13.66 2.72
N THR A 13 2.74 14.47 3.62
CA THR A 13 4.15 14.40 4.02
C THR A 13 4.58 12.97 4.37
N ASN A 14 5.63 12.46 3.70
CA ASN A 14 6.21 11.13 3.88
C ASN A 14 5.24 9.94 3.66
N THR A 15 4.15 10.13 2.93
CA THR A 15 3.17 9.07 2.64
C THR A 15 3.27 8.54 1.21
N CYS A 16 4.38 8.78 0.51
CA CYS A 16 4.61 8.35 -0.87
C CYS A 16 4.41 6.84 -1.06
N GLY A 17 4.75 6.02 -0.06
CA GLY A 17 4.53 4.57 -0.13
C GLY A 17 3.05 4.19 -0.10
N LEU A 18 2.27 4.87 0.76
CA LEU A 18 0.81 4.72 0.86
C LEU A 18 0.14 5.12 -0.46
N SER A 19 0.44 6.33 -0.93
CA SER A 19 -0.05 6.84 -2.20
C SER A 19 0.33 5.95 -3.39
N SER A 20 1.60 5.52 -3.49
CA SER A 20 2.06 4.62 -4.57
C SER A 20 1.35 3.27 -4.55
N LEU A 21 1.10 2.70 -3.36
CA LEU A 21 0.39 1.44 -3.22
C LEU A 21 -1.07 1.58 -3.66
N LEU A 22 -1.74 2.67 -3.26
CA LEU A 22 -3.10 2.97 -3.73
C LEU A 22 -3.14 3.08 -5.26
N MET A 23 -2.17 3.75 -5.89
CA MET A 23 -2.14 3.86 -7.36
C MET A 23 -2.12 2.47 -8.03
N ILE A 24 -1.28 1.54 -7.56
CA ILE A 24 -1.21 0.21 -8.17
C ILE A 24 -2.38 -0.70 -7.77
N ALA A 25 -2.98 -0.49 -6.58
CA ALA A 25 -4.15 -1.24 -6.11
C ALA A 25 -5.45 -0.83 -6.81
N LYS A 26 -5.53 0.40 -7.35
CA LYS A 26 -6.68 0.96 -8.09
C LYS A 26 -8.02 0.80 -7.36
N PRO A 27 -8.24 1.48 -6.21
CA PRO A 27 -9.44 1.30 -5.41
C PRO A 27 -10.75 1.71 -6.12
N GLU A 28 -10.72 2.64 -7.07
CA GLU A 28 -11.93 3.21 -7.70
C GLU A 28 -12.83 2.15 -8.31
N GLY A 29 -14.13 2.26 -8.02
CA GLY A 29 -15.14 1.35 -8.55
C GLY A 29 -15.08 -0.07 -7.99
N THR A 30 -14.23 -0.32 -6.98
CA THR A 30 -14.10 -1.63 -6.32
C THR A 30 -14.63 -1.61 -4.89
N SER A 31 -14.70 -2.77 -4.23
CA SER A 31 -15.04 -2.82 -2.78
C SER A 31 -13.99 -2.13 -1.90
N LEU A 32 -12.76 -1.98 -2.39
CA LEU A 32 -11.66 -1.39 -1.63
C LEU A 32 -11.84 0.12 -1.42
N SER A 33 -12.32 0.89 -2.41
CA SER A 33 -12.59 2.32 -2.19
C SER A 33 -13.57 2.53 -1.04
N HIS A 34 -14.66 1.74 -1.03
CA HIS A 34 -15.66 1.78 0.02
C HIS A 34 -15.15 1.33 1.39
N LEU A 35 -14.23 0.36 1.42
CA LEU A 35 -13.57 -0.05 2.65
C LEU A 35 -12.74 1.10 3.22
N LEU A 36 -11.91 1.71 2.37
CA LEU A 36 -11.02 2.80 2.76
C LEU A 36 -11.82 4.05 3.19
N GLU A 37 -12.91 4.37 2.50
CA GLU A 37 -13.87 5.41 2.90
C GLU A 37 -14.46 5.12 4.29
N ASP A 38 -15.01 3.93 4.51
CA ASP A 38 -15.64 3.57 5.79
C ASP A 38 -14.64 3.58 6.95
N ILE A 39 -13.39 3.17 6.69
CA ILE A 39 -12.29 3.30 7.66
C ILE A 39 -12.02 4.79 7.93
N ALA A 40 -11.79 5.60 6.90
CA ALA A 40 -11.49 7.02 7.04
C ALA A 40 -12.56 7.77 7.85
N THR A 41 -13.84 7.56 7.53
CA THR A 41 -14.98 8.12 8.29
C THR A 41 -14.94 7.70 9.76
N ARG A 42 -14.53 6.47 10.07
CA ARG A 42 -14.43 5.97 11.45
C ARG A 42 -13.32 6.65 12.26
N ILE A 43 -12.20 7.03 11.64
CA ILE A 43 -11.07 7.61 12.39
C ILE A 43 -11.43 8.99 12.96
N ARG A 44 -12.35 9.72 12.30
CA ARG A 44 -12.79 11.07 12.71
C ARG A 44 -11.61 12.06 12.89
N VAL A 45 -10.50 11.84 12.18
CA VAL A 45 -9.52 12.89 11.93
C VAL A 45 -10.15 13.90 10.95
N GLU A 46 -9.69 15.15 11.02
CA GLU A 46 -10.34 16.35 10.44
C GLU A 46 -11.06 16.16 9.11
N SER A 47 -12.16 16.91 8.94
CA SER A 47 -13.18 16.80 7.88
C SER A 47 -12.71 17.03 6.44
N TYR A 48 -11.43 17.32 6.20
CA TYR A 48 -10.94 17.87 4.94
C TYR A 48 -10.26 16.87 3.99
N PHE A 49 -10.39 15.57 4.22
CA PHE A 49 -9.72 14.59 3.37
C PHE A 49 -10.72 13.56 2.87
N GLU A 50 -11.30 13.84 1.70
CA GLU A 50 -12.03 12.89 0.85
C GLU A 50 -11.08 12.26 -0.19
N GLY A 51 -11.52 11.17 -0.82
CA GLY A 51 -10.79 10.53 -1.92
C GLY A 51 -9.41 9.96 -1.54
N PRO A 52 -8.40 10.03 -2.43
CA PRO A 52 -7.12 9.36 -2.23
C PRO A 52 -6.35 9.76 -0.97
N ILE A 53 -6.53 10.99 -0.46
CA ILE A 53 -5.90 11.42 0.78
C ILE A 53 -6.60 10.78 2.00
N ALA A 54 -7.92 10.62 1.94
CA ALA A 54 -8.68 9.87 2.95
C ALA A 54 -8.20 8.41 3.04
N TRP A 55 -7.89 7.82 1.88
CA TRP A 55 -7.44 6.44 1.77
C TRP A 55 -6.06 6.23 2.39
N GLN A 56 -5.14 7.19 2.26
CA GLN A 56 -3.84 7.15 2.95
C GLN A 56 -4.01 7.17 4.48
N ASN A 57 -4.99 7.91 5.00
CA ASN A 57 -5.31 7.88 6.42
C ASN A 57 -5.86 6.50 6.84
N ALA A 58 -6.71 5.89 6.02
CA ALA A 58 -7.25 4.57 6.25
C ALA A 58 -6.14 3.49 6.28
N GLU A 59 -5.16 3.58 5.39
CA GLU A 59 -3.97 2.72 5.35
C GLU A 59 -3.16 2.78 6.64
N ALA A 60 -2.76 3.98 7.05
CA ALA A 60 -2.00 4.17 8.28
C ALA A 60 -2.76 3.64 9.49
N TYR A 61 -4.07 3.89 9.56
CA TYR A 61 -4.91 3.37 10.64
C TYR A 61 -4.98 1.85 10.64
N LEU A 62 -5.10 1.22 9.47
CA LEU A 62 -5.17 -0.22 9.34
C LEU A 62 -3.88 -0.89 9.82
N LEU A 63 -2.72 -0.34 9.46
CA LEU A 63 -1.42 -0.78 9.96
C LEU A 63 -1.34 -0.68 11.49
N MET A 64 -1.62 0.49 12.07
CA MET A 64 -1.61 0.66 13.54
C MET A 64 -2.61 -0.29 14.24
N LYS A 65 -3.81 -0.47 13.67
CA LYS A 65 -4.81 -1.37 14.24
C LYS A 65 -4.41 -2.83 14.17
N SER A 66 -3.67 -3.23 13.15
CA SER A 66 -3.23 -4.62 13.00
C SER A 66 -2.29 -5.09 14.12
N CYS A 67 -1.61 -4.18 14.83
CA CYS A 67 -0.72 -4.52 15.96
C CYS A 67 -1.48 -5.02 17.22
N PHE A 68 -2.73 -4.59 17.40
CA PHE A 68 -3.54 -4.85 18.61
C PHE A 68 -4.87 -5.56 18.32
N ASN A 69 -5.36 -5.53 17.08
CA ASN A 69 -6.57 -6.25 16.71
C ASN A 69 -6.25 -7.74 16.52
N ARG A 70 -6.77 -8.59 17.41
CA ARG A 70 -6.51 -10.05 17.39
C ARG A 70 -6.88 -10.72 16.05
N SER A 71 -7.95 -10.27 15.41
CA SER A 71 -8.39 -10.83 14.13
C SER A 71 -7.40 -10.49 13.02
N LEU A 72 -7.06 -9.20 12.84
CA LEU A 72 -6.08 -8.79 11.82
C LEU A 72 -4.71 -9.43 12.08
N ALA A 73 -4.26 -9.42 13.34
CA ALA A 73 -3.01 -10.03 13.77
C ALA A 73 -2.95 -11.54 13.51
N TYR A 74 -4.08 -12.25 13.55
CA TYR A 74 -4.13 -13.68 13.23
C TYR A 74 -3.85 -13.91 11.74
N TYR A 75 -4.50 -13.16 10.86
CA TYR A 75 -4.29 -13.30 9.41
C TYR A 75 -2.88 -12.89 9.00
N LEU A 76 -2.36 -11.78 9.53
CA LEU A 76 -0.99 -11.37 9.23
C LEU A 76 0.05 -12.36 9.77
N ARG A 77 -0.13 -12.93 10.96
CA ARG A 77 0.77 -13.99 11.47
C ARG A 77 0.73 -15.24 10.60
N LYS A 78 -0.46 -15.62 10.13
CA LYS A 78 -0.62 -16.79 9.27
C LYS A 78 0.10 -16.60 7.92
N GLU A 79 0.03 -15.39 7.36
CA GLU A 79 0.63 -15.10 6.05
C GLU A 79 2.14 -14.84 6.16
N PHE A 80 2.56 -14.04 7.14
CA PHE A 80 3.91 -13.46 7.19
C PHE A 80 4.79 -14.01 8.31
N GLY A 81 4.25 -14.80 9.24
CA GLY A 81 5.04 -15.39 10.33
C GLY A 81 5.84 -14.35 11.11
N ASP A 82 7.16 -14.53 11.14
CA ASP A 82 8.11 -13.67 11.84
C ASP A 82 8.19 -12.25 11.26
N GLU A 83 7.95 -12.08 9.95
CA GLU A 83 7.90 -10.76 9.33
C GLU A 83 6.82 -9.88 9.99
N TYR A 84 5.66 -10.45 10.37
CA TYR A 84 4.66 -9.69 11.12
C TYR A 84 5.13 -9.29 12.53
N ALA A 85 5.88 -10.17 13.20
CA ALA A 85 6.45 -9.85 14.51
C ALA A 85 7.45 -8.68 14.41
N TYR A 86 8.29 -8.68 13.38
CA TYR A 86 9.23 -7.58 13.10
C TYR A 86 8.50 -6.29 12.75
N PHE A 87 7.49 -6.33 11.87
CA PHE A 87 6.64 -5.18 11.57
C PHE A 87 6.08 -4.54 12.85
N LYS A 88 5.49 -5.37 13.71
CA LYS A 88 4.90 -4.89 14.97
C LYS A 88 5.97 -4.30 15.89
N MET A 89 7.11 -4.95 16.01
CA MET A 89 8.23 -4.47 16.84
C MET A 89 8.74 -3.11 16.36
N ILE A 90 9.01 -2.96 15.05
CA ILE A 90 9.52 -1.73 14.45
C ILE A 90 8.54 -0.58 14.67
N LEU A 91 7.24 -0.78 14.38
CA LEU A 91 6.22 0.25 14.57
C LEU A 91 6.11 0.70 16.03
N LEU A 92 6.12 -0.25 16.97
CA LEU A 92 6.03 0.07 18.40
C LEU A 92 7.28 0.81 18.89
N GLN A 93 8.48 0.38 18.46
CA GLN A 93 9.74 1.04 18.80
C GLN A 93 9.78 2.48 18.29
N GLN A 94 9.38 2.71 17.04
CA GLN A 94 9.33 4.05 16.46
C GLN A 94 8.46 5.00 17.29
N LEU A 95 7.28 4.53 17.74
CA LEU A 95 6.38 5.34 18.57
C LEU A 95 6.87 5.49 20.02
N GLU A 96 7.64 4.52 20.53
CA GLU A 96 8.31 4.63 21.82
C GLU A 96 9.45 5.66 21.79
N ASP A 97 10.21 5.73 20.69
CA ASP A 97 11.23 6.76 20.50
C ASP A 97 10.60 8.15 20.46
N ARG A 98 9.47 8.31 19.75
CA ARG A 98 8.68 9.55 19.75
C ARG A 98 8.14 9.88 21.15
N LEU A 99 7.65 8.89 21.89
CA LEU A 99 7.21 9.07 23.29
C LEU A 99 8.35 9.64 24.15
N ASN A 100 9.55 9.07 24.05
CA ASN A 100 10.72 9.50 24.81
C ASN A 100 11.14 10.92 24.44
N GLN A 101 11.11 11.28 23.16
CA GLN A 101 11.33 12.67 22.71
C GLN A 101 10.33 13.64 23.34
N PHE A 102 9.03 13.32 23.31
CA PHE A 102 8.00 14.20 23.90
C PHE A 102 8.02 14.26 25.43
N LEU A 103 8.54 13.24 26.10
CA LEU A 103 8.81 13.29 27.55
C LEU A 103 9.86 14.35 27.88
N VAL A 104 10.96 14.40 27.11
CA VAL A 104 12.02 15.41 27.28
C VAL A 104 11.47 16.82 27.00
N LEU A 105 10.66 16.95 25.95
CA LEU A 105 10.02 18.22 25.58
C LEU A 105 8.85 18.62 26.50
N LYS A 106 8.47 17.77 27.46
CA LYS A 106 7.33 17.97 28.38
C LYS A 106 5.98 18.18 27.66
N ASP A 107 5.80 17.59 26.47
CA ASP A 107 4.51 17.60 25.77
C ASP A 107 3.60 16.50 26.34
N HIS A 108 2.92 16.85 27.44
CA HIS A 108 2.08 15.90 28.18
C HIS A 108 0.94 15.30 27.35
N GLN A 109 0.39 16.05 26.38
CA GLN A 109 -0.73 15.58 25.58
C GLN A 109 -0.28 14.51 24.57
N LYS A 110 0.83 14.75 23.86
CA LYS A 110 1.39 13.74 22.95
C LYS A 110 1.87 12.49 23.70
N VAL A 111 2.52 12.68 24.86
CA VAL A 111 2.94 11.57 25.74
C VAL A 111 1.74 10.71 26.14
N ARG A 112 0.64 11.33 26.58
CA ARG A 112 -0.58 10.61 26.97
C ARG A 112 -1.14 9.80 25.81
N ASP A 113 -1.25 10.41 24.64
CA ASP A 113 -1.84 9.77 23.45
C ASP A 113 -1.00 8.59 22.96
N LEU A 114 0.34 8.73 22.94
CA LEU A 114 1.25 7.65 22.58
C LEU A 114 1.21 6.50 23.60
N ARG A 115 1.19 6.79 24.92
CA ARG A 115 1.03 5.74 25.96
C ARG A 115 -0.25 4.94 25.79
N LEU A 116 -1.37 5.61 25.47
CA LEU A 116 -2.65 4.95 25.24
C LEU A 116 -2.58 3.97 24.05
N PHE A 117 -1.84 4.32 23.00
CA PHE A 117 -1.60 3.39 21.90
C PHE A 117 -0.70 2.23 22.31
N LEU A 118 0.51 2.52 22.83
CA LEU A 118 1.51 1.51 23.17
C LEU A 118 0.99 0.48 24.20
N GLN A 119 0.20 0.92 25.18
CA GLN A 119 -0.31 0.05 26.24
C GLN A 119 -1.64 -0.62 25.90
N ARG A 120 -2.52 0.04 25.15
CA ARG A 120 -3.93 -0.38 24.99
C ARG A 120 -4.41 -0.47 23.54
N GLY A 121 -3.58 -0.14 22.55
CA GLY A 121 -3.98 -0.09 21.14
C GLY A 121 -5.04 0.98 20.82
N ILE A 122 -5.18 1.99 21.70
CA ILE A 122 -6.11 3.10 21.51
C ILE A 122 -5.41 4.16 20.66
N ILE A 123 -5.86 4.31 19.42
CA ILE A 123 -5.32 5.29 18.47
C ILE A 123 -6.00 6.64 18.74
N ARG A 124 -5.20 7.64 19.09
CA ARG A 124 -5.61 9.05 19.23
C ARG A 124 -4.94 9.88 18.15
N LYS A 125 -5.43 11.11 17.91
CA LYS A 125 -4.98 11.99 16.81
C LYS A 125 -3.46 12.16 16.78
N ASN A 126 -2.83 12.44 17.92
CA ASN A 126 -1.38 12.62 17.98
C ASN A 126 -0.64 11.33 17.62
N ALA A 127 -0.94 10.21 18.29
CA ALA A 127 -0.30 8.92 17.97
C ALA A 127 -0.50 8.51 16.50
N PHE A 128 -1.67 8.82 15.94
CA PHE A 128 -1.95 8.58 14.52
C PHE A 128 -1.07 9.42 13.60
N TYR A 129 -0.95 10.73 13.84
CA TYR A 129 -0.13 11.61 13.00
C TYR A 129 1.36 11.37 13.14
N GLU A 130 1.83 11.08 14.36
CA GLU A 130 3.23 10.67 14.57
C GLU A 130 3.56 9.40 13.79
N TYR A 131 2.60 8.51 13.54
CA TYR A 131 2.82 7.36 12.66
C TYR A 131 2.57 7.67 11.18
N LEU A 132 1.52 8.44 10.85
CA LEU A 132 1.11 8.74 9.47
C LEU A 132 2.26 9.35 8.68
N PHE A 133 2.95 10.33 9.27
CA PHE A 133 4.02 11.09 8.62
C PHE A 133 5.41 10.45 8.75
N GLU A 134 5.50 9.21 9.25
CA GLU A 134 6.70 8.39 9.11
C GLU A 134 6.72 7.73 7.73
N MET A 135 7.91 7.62 7.14
CA MET A 135 8.03 6.89 5.89
C MET A 135 7.74 5.41 6.12
N LYS A 136 6.83 4.86 5.31
CA LYS A 136 6.48 3.44 5.38
C LYS A 136 7.57 2.59 4.76
N THR A 137 7.83 1.46 5.40
CA THR A 137 8.78 0.43 4.98
C THR A 137 8.17 -0.49 3.91
N ASN A 138 9.03 -1.23 3.20
CA ASN A 138 8.58 -2.31 2.30
C ASN A 138 7.60 -3.26 3.01
N LEU A 139 7.96 -3.67 4.23
CA LEU A 139 7.17 -4.61 5.01
C LEU A 139 5.77 -4.08 5.29
N GLU A 140 5.62 -2.81 5.65
CA GLU A 140 4.31 -2.17 5.81
C GLU A 140 3.50 -2.18 4.52
N LEU A 141 4.14 -1.91 3.38
CA LEU A 141 3.47 -1.95 2.08
C LEU A 141 3.03 -3.39 1.71
N LYS A 142 3.80 -4.42 2.05
CA LYS A 142 3.37 -5.83 1.88
C LYS A 142 2.13 -6.14 2.70
N MET A 143 2.10 -5.70 3.97
CA MET A 143 0.98 -5.94 4.88
C MET A 143 -0.29 -5.23 4.40
N LEU A 144 -0.16 -3.99 3.89
CA LEU A 144 -1.26 -3.27 3.27
C LEU A 144 -1.75 -3.95 1.99
N ALA A 145 -0.83 -4.32 1.10
CA ALA A 145 -1.18 -5.05 -0.13
C ALA A 145 -1.97 -6.32 0.20
N TYR A 146 -1.58 -7.05 1.25
CA TYR A 146 -2.32 -8.21 1.74
C TYR A 146 -3.75 -7.87 2.15
N PHE A 147 -3.97 -6.79 2.89
CA PHE A 147 -5.32 -6.34 3.22
C PHE A 147 -6.16 -5.95 2.00
N TYR A 148 -5.53 -5.69 0.85
CA TYR A 148 -6.19 -5.41 -0.42
C TYR A 148 -6.45 -6.66 -1.26
N GLY A 149 -6.14 -7.85 -0.72
CA GLY A 149 -6.16 -9.10 -1.48
C GLY A 149 -4.97 -9.27 -2.43
N GLY A 150 -3.95 -8.44 -2.27
CA GLY A 150 -2.71 -8.54 -3.01
C GLY A 150 -1.64 -9.35 -2.29
N HIS A 151 -0.55 -9.61 -2.99
CA HIS A 151 0.67 -10.17 -2.43
C HIS A 151 1.86 -9.65 -3.22
N GLN A 152 3.02 -9.53 -2.57
CA GLN A 152 4.26 -9.21 -3.28
C GLN A 152 4.74 -10.45 -4.04
N ILE A 153 5.14 -10.26 -5.29
CA ILE A 153 5.89 -11.25 -6.06
C ILE A 153 7.34 -11.18 -5.58
N LEU A 154 7.83 -12.29 -5.02
CA LEU A 154 9.16 -12.36 -4.42
C LEU A 154 10.20 -12.74 -5.48
N PHE A 155 11.17 -11.85 -5.68
CA PHE A 155 12.37 -12.14 -6.47
C PHE A 155 13.53 -12.57 -5.57
N PRO A 156 14.48 -13.38 -6.07
CA PRO A 156 15.73 -13.65 -5.37
C PRO A 156 16.48 -12.34 -5.09
N SER A 157 16.44 -11.90 -3.83
CA SER A 157 17.06 -10.67 -3.36
C SER A 157 18.19 -10.98 -2.37
N PRO A 158 19.39 -10.37 -2.50
CA PRO A 158 20.48 -10.53 -1.53
C PRO A 158 20.11 -10.09 -0.10
N ASP A 159 19.21 -9.12 0.04
CA ASP A 159 18.81 -8.55 1.33
C ASP A 159 17.52 -9.16 1.91
N GLY A 160 16.96 -10.18 1.23
CA GLY A 160 15.75 -10.86 1.67
C GLY A 160 14.45 -10.07 1.51
N THR A 161 14.48 -8.83 0.98
CA THR A 161 13.26 -8.00 0.85
C THR A 161 12.31 -8.47 -0.25
N GLY A 162 12.78 -9.34 -1.15
CA GLY A 162 12.04 -9.85 -2.30
C GLY A 162 11.95 -8.87 -3.47
N CYS A 163 12.71 -7.76 -3.45
CA CYS A 163 12.76 -6.84 -4.58
C CYS A 163 13.75 -7.31 -5.67
N LEU A 164 13.57 -6.75 -6.85
CA LEU A 164 14.51 -6.89 -7.95
C LEU A 164 15.37 -5.64 -8.05
N PHE A 165 16.71 -5.81 -8.07
CA PHE A 165 17.68 -4.72 -8.20
C PHE A 165 18.29 -4.70 -9.59
N LEU A 166 18.39 -3.52 -10.19
CA LEU A 166 19.13 -3.34 -11.44
C LEU A 166 20.56 -2.89 -11.10
N ASP A 167 21.52 -3.80 -11.30
CA ASP A 167 22.92 -3.64 -10.90
C ASP A 167 23.90 -3.77 -12.08
N GLY A 168 23.52 -3.29 -13.26
CA GLY A 168 24.40 -3.10 -14.43
C GLY A 168 24.93 -4.38 -15.10
N LYS A 169 25.19 -5.47 -14.36
CA LYS A 169 25.76 -6.72 -14.86
C LYS A 169 24.69 -7.73 -15.31
N ASP A 170 23.50 -7.71 -14.71
CA ASP A 170 22.40 -8.64 -15.01
C ASP A 170 21.09 -7.91 -15.42
N THR A 171 21.21 -6.70 -15.93
CA THR A 171 20.06 -5.80 -16.19
C THR A 171 19.09 -6.37 -17.21
N LYS A 172 19.53 -7.16 -18.18
CA LYS A 172 18.70 -7.64 -19.30
C LYS A 172 17.54 -8.55 -18.87
N ASP A 173 17.85 -9.63 -18.17
CA ASP A 173 16.84 -10.63 -17.79
C ASP A 173 15.93 -10.04 -16.72
N LYS A 174 16.52 -9.29 -15.79
CA LYS A 174 15.80 -8.51 -14.78
C LYS A 174 14.83 -7.50 -15.38
N LEU A 175 15.23 -6.75 -16.42
CA LEU A 175 14.33 -5.85 -17.15
C LEU A 175 13.22 -6.63 -17.85
N THR A 176 13.52 -7.78 -18.43
CA THR A 176 12.50 -8.61 -19.07
C THR A 176 11.48 -9.11 -18.05
N THR A 177 11.93 -9.54 -16.87
CA THR A 177 11.08 -9.90 -15.73
C THR A 177 10.23 -8.73 -15.26
N LEU A 178 10.81 -7.54 -15.08
CA LEU A 178 10.04 -6.33 -14.71
C LEU A 178 8.97 -6.00 -15.75
N TYR A 179 9.32 -6.07 -17.04
CA TYR A 179 8.40 -5.80 -18.14
C TYR A 179 7.17 -6.72 -18.08
N GLN A 180 7.37 -8.00 -17.76
CA GLN A 180 6.29 -8.98 -17.62
C GLN A 180 5.36 -8.69 -16.43
N HIS A 181 5.89 -8.06 -15.38
CA HIS A 181 5.16 -7.77 -14.14
C HIS A 181 4.58 -6.34 -14.03
N VAL A 182 4.79 -5.48 -15.04
CA VAL A 182 4.11 -4.18 -15.10
C VAL A 182 2.59 -4.32 -14.95
N PRO A 183 1.91 -5.29 -15.59
CA PRO A 183 0.46 -5.46 -15.44
C PRO A 183 0.03 -5.81 -14.02
N ASP A 184 0.87 -6.48 -13.22
CA ASP A 184 0.56 -6.81 -11.83
C ASP A 184 0.55 -5.54 -10.96
N GLY A 185 1.53 -4.66 -11.18
CA GLY A 185 1.72 -3.40 -10.48
C GLY A 185 3.09 -3.37 -9.80
N ILE A 186 3.85 -2.30 -10.04
CA ILE A 186 5.22 -2.17 -9.54
C ILE A 186 5.37 -0.86 -8.76
N ILE A 187 6.01 -0.94 -7.59
CA ILE A 187 6.48 0.21 -6.83
C ILE A 187 8.01 0.20 -6.83
N ILE A 188 8.62 1.37 -7.01
CA ILE A 188 10.05 1.59 -6.87
C ILE A 188 10.32 2.21 -5.50
N GLY A 189 11.24 1.61 -4.73
CA GLY A 189 11.85 2.22 -3.56
C GLY A 189 13.17 2.90 -3.93
N LEU A 190 13.30 4.17 -3.57
CA LEU A 190 14.39 5.07 -3.91
C LEU A 190 14.85 5.85 -2.66
N GLY A 191 15.76 5.26 -1.89
CA GLY A 191 16.18 5.84 -0.62
C GLY A 191 14.98 6.09 0.29
N TYR A 192 14.58 7.36 0.43
CA TYR A 192 13.45 7.80 1.25
C TYR A 192 12.17 8.13 0.44
N HIS A 193 12.02 7.58 -0.77
CA HIS A 193 10.86 7.85 -1.63
C HIS A 193 10.32 6.59 -2.29
N TRP A 194 9.01 6.58 -2.53
CA TRP A 194 8.30 5.49 -3.21
C TRP A 194 7.59 6.03 -4.45
N LEU A 195 7.70 5.31 -5.56
CA LEU A 195 7.11 5.68 -6.84
C LEU A 195 6.30 4.54 -7.44
N ALA A 196 5.23 4.82 -8.16
CA ALA A 196 4.45 3.81 -8.87
C ALA A 196 4.84 3.73 -10.35
N VAL A 197 5.07 2.53 -10.88
CA VAL A 197 5.35 2.32 -12.30
C VAL A 197 4.04 2.09 -13.04
N LYS A 198 3.74 2.98 -13.97
CA LYS A 198 2.59 2.91 -14.85
C LYS A 198 2.84 2.03 -16.07
N GLY A 199 4.06 2.10 -16.61
CA GLY A 199 4.37 1.44 -17.86
C GLY A 199 5.85 1.29 -18.10
N MET A 200 6.17 0.45 -19.07
CA MET A 200 7.53 0.23 -19.53
C MET A 200 7.54 0.09 -21.05
N GLU A 201 8.26 0.99 -21.71
CA GLU A 201 8.31 1.13 -23.17
C GLU A 201 9.67 0.66 -23.69
N PRO A 202 9.72 -0.35 -24.58
CA PRO A 202 10.99 -0.74 -25.19
C PRO A 202 11.47 0.36 -26.15
N VAL A 203 12.71 0.80 -25.99
CA VAL A 203 13.34 1.82 -26.84
C VAL A 203 14.30 1.18 -27.84
N LYS A 204 15.14 0.27 -27.35
CA LYS A 204 16.07 -0.55 -28.14
C LYS A 204 16.15 -1.94 -27.51
N LYS A 205 16.90 -2.85 -28.15
CA LYS A 205 17.16 -4.18 -27.61
C LYS A 205 17.76 -4.05 -26.20
N HIS A 206 17.02 -4.52 -25.19
CA HIS A 206 17.40 -4.49 -23.77
C HIS A 206 17.49 -3.09 -23.15
N GLN A 207 16.76 -2.12 -23.70
CA GLN A 207 16.64 -0.77 -23.14
C GLN A 207 15.16 -0.39 -23.07
N TYR A 208 14.76 0.15 -21.92
CA TYR A 208 13.37 0.52 -21.67
C TYR A 208 13.27 1.90 -21.04
N ASN A 209 12.20 2.63 -21.36
CA ASN A 209 11.76 3.79 -20.60
C ASN A 209 10.69 3.35 -19.60
N PHE A 210 10.89 3.68 -18.33
CA PHE A 210 9.90 3.54 -17.29
C PHE A 210 9.02 4.78 -17.25
N ILE A 211 7.71 4.58 -17.33
CA ILE A 211 6.70 5.61 -17.11
C ILE A 211 6.31 5.55 -15.64
N ILE A 212 6.69 6.58 -14.89
CA ILE A 212 6.57 6.63 -13.43
C ILE A 212 5.57 7.70 -13.03
N HIS A 213 4.69 7.35 -12.10
CA HIS A 213 3.88 8.28 -11.34
C HIS A 213 4.55 8.56 -9.99
N ASP A 214 4.95 9.82 -9.79
CA ASP A 214 5.53 10.30 -8.54
C ASP A 214 4.41 10.86 -7.65
N PRO A 215 4.25 10.38 -6.40
CA PRO A 215 3.29 10.92 -5.45
C PRO A 215 3.43 12.42 -5.13
N ASN A 216 4.49 13.08 -5.58
CA ASN A 216 4.60 14.55 -5.60
C ASN A 216 3.70 15.22 -6.65
N GLY A 217 2.91 14.47 -7.42
CA GLY A 217 2.01 14.98 -8.44
C GLY A 217 2.65 15.09 -9.82
N GLU A 218 3.74 14.37 -10.07
CA GLU A 218 4.50 14.44 -11.32
C GLU A 218 4.46 13.11 -12.07
N ARG A 219 4.59 13.20 -13.40
CA ARG A 219 4.85 12.04 -14.26
C ARG A 219 6.27 12.14 -14.78
N ARG A 220 7.01 11.05 -14.72
CA ARG A 220 8.43 11.00 -15.11
C ARG A 220 8.66 9.88 -16.10
N LEU A 221 9.55 10.12 -17.06
CA LEU A 221 10.12 9.09 -17.92
C LEU A 221 11.56 8.86 -17.51
N VAL A 222 11.91 7.64 -17.14
CA VAL A 222 13.26 7.28 -16.70
C VAL A 222 13.80 6.17 -17.58
N SER A 223 14.91 6.42 -18.28
CA SER A 223 15.60 5.40 -19.05
C SER A 223 16.18 4.34 -18.11
N SER A 224 16.11 3.07 -18.50
CA SER A 224 16.75 1.96 -17.80
C SER A 224 18.26 2.12 -17.66
N GLU A 225 18.88 2.96 -18.50
CA GLU A 225 20.31 3.30 -18.43
C GLU A 225 20.64 4.27 -17.29
N ASN A 226 19.66 5.08 -16.87
CA ASN A 226 19.81 6.09 -15.81
C ASN A 226 19.33 5.58 -14.45
N ILE A 227 18.98 4.29 -14.34
CA ILE A 227 18.56 3.70 -13.08
C ILE A 227 19.78 3.49 -12.21
N GLU A 228 19.80 4.19 -11.08
CA GLU A 228 20.84 4.03 -10.07
C GLU A 228 20.76 2.64 -9.40
N LYS A 229 21.90 2.18 -8.86
CA LYS A 229 22.02 0.86 -8.20
C LYS A 229 21.14 0.70 -6.94
N ASN A 230 20.58 1.80 -6.43
CA ASN A 230 19.73 1.84 -5.24
C ASN A 230 18.23 1.68 -5.56
N PHE A 231 17.83 1.62 -6.84
CA PHE A 231 16.44 1.40 -7.21
C PHE A 231 16.03 -0.03 -6.87
N ARG A 232 15.00 -0.15 -6.04
CA ARG A 232 14.42 -1.43 -5.64
C ARG A 232 13.03 -1.58 -6.25
N PHE A 233 12.84 -2.58 -7.09
CA PHE A 233 11.57 -2.82 -7.75
C PHE A 233 10.78 -3.89 -7.00
N TYR A 234 9.60 -3.51 -6.51
CA TYR A 234 8.67 -4.38 -5.80
C TYR A 234 7.44 -4.60 -6.68
N ALA A 235 7.21 -5.84 -7.11
CA ALA A 235 6.04 -6.20 -7.87
C ALA A 235 4.95 -6.76 -6.95
N PHE A 236 3.70 -6.38 -7.19
CA PHE A 236 2.55 -6.81 -6.42
C PHE A 236 1.48 -7.32 -7.36
N HIS A 237 0.86 -8.45 -7.01
CA HIS A 237 -0.28 -8.98 -7.73
C HIS A 237 -1.54 -8.91 -6.87
N PHE A 238 -2.63 -8.37 -7.42
CA PHE A 238 -3.92 -8.23 -6.73
C PHE A 238 -4.96 -9.19 -7.30
N ASP A 239 -5.56 -10.00 -6.41
CA ASP A 239 -6.60 -10.96 -6.77
C ASP A 239 -7.97 -10.48 -6.25
N THR A 240 -8.96 -10.42 -7.14
CA THR A 240 -10.30 -9.91 -6.80
C THR A 240 -11.03 -10.77 -5.77
N ASN A 241 -10.85 -12.09 -5.80
CA ASN A 241 -11.50 -12.99 -4.83
C ASN A 241 -10.88 -12.79 -3.44
N LYS A 242 -9.55 -12.69 -3.35
CA LYS A 242 -8.84 -12.37 -2.12
C LYS A 242 -9.22 -10.97 -1.63
N GLN A 243 -9.41 -10.00 -2.52
CA GLN A 243 -9.84 -8.65 -2.15
C GLN A 243 -11.21 -8.67 -1.46
N VAL A 244 -12.18 -9.43 -2.00
CA VAL A 244 -13.51 -9.60 -1.38
C VAL A 244 -13.39 -10.30 -0.02
N GLN A 245 -12.56 -11.35 0.08
CA GLN A 245 -12.32 -12.05 1.34
C GLN A 245 -11.73 -11.11 2.40
N MET A 246 -10.71 -10.34 2.03
CA MET A 246 -10.03 -9.43 2.95
C MET A 246 -10.90 -8.24 3.35
N ASP A 247 -11.73 -7.71 2.45
CA ASP A 247 -12.75 -6.72 2.79
C ASP A 247 -13.66 -7.22 3.92
N GLN A 248 -14.19 -8.43 3.81
CA GLN A 248 -15.04 -9.02 4.86
C GLN A 248 -14.31 -9.17 6.20
N ILE A 249 -13.04 -9.61 6.16
CA ILE A 249 -12.20 -9.77 7.35
C ILE A 249 -11.96 -8.42 8.01
N VAL A 250 -11.53 -7.41 7.25
CA VAL A 250 -11.21 -6.07 7.77
C VAL A 250 -12.47 -5.41 8.32
N ARG A 251 -13.60 -5.46 7.59
CA ARG A 251 -14.88 -4.92 8.06
C ARG A 251 -15.33 -5.55 9.38
N ARG A 252 -15.24 -6.87 9.50
CA ARG A 252 -15.58 -7.58 10.74
C ARG A 252 -14.64 -7.18 11.88
N ALA A 253 -13.34 -7.17 11.63
CA ALA A 253 -12.32 -6.86 12.62
C ALA A 253 -12.45 -5.43 13.15
N LEU A 254 -12.79 -4.48 12.29
CA LEU A 254 -12.94 -3.06 12.62
C LEU A 254 -14.38 -2.66 12.98
N LYS A 255 -15.33 -3.61 12.97
CA LYS A 255 -16.76 -3.36 13.20
C LYS A 255 -17.31 -2.25 12.29
N LEU A 256 -17.02 -2.35 10.99
CA LEU A 256 -17.51 -1.45 9.95
C LEU A 256 -18.88 -1.93 9.41
N PRO A 257 -19.66 -1.05 8.76
CA PRO A 257 -20.89 -1.44 8.08
C PRO A 257 -20.66 -2.60 7.10
N LYS A 258 -21.63 -3.51 7.03
CA LYS A 258 -21.67 -4.50 5.95
C LYS A 258 -22.13 -3.81 4.68
N ARG A 259 -21.39 -3.96 3.59
CA ARG A 259 -21.86 -3.59 2.25
C ARG A 259 -22.10 -4.88 1.46
N ALA A 260 -23.12 -4.88 0.60
CA ALA A 260 -23.32 -6.00 -0.31
C ALA A 260 -22.07 -6.08 -1.22
N SER A 261 -21.42 -7.25 -1.28
CA SER A 261 -20.32 -7.47 -2.21
C SER A 261 -20.84 -7.21 -3.62
N SER A 262 -20.20 -6.30 -4.36
CA SER A 262 -20.57 -5.86 -5.72
C SER A 262 -20.48 -6.96 -6.79
N ASN A 263 -20.39 -8.23 -6.41
CA ASN A 263 -20.41 -9.43 -7.28
C ASN A 263 -21.69 -9.55 -8.14
N HIS A 264 -22.67 -8.64 -8.01
CA HIS A 264 -23.86 -8.60 -8.86
C HIS A 264 -23.79 -7.62 -10.05
N LEU A 265 -22.72 -6.83 -10.22
CA LEU A 265 -22.68 -5.82 -11.29
C LEU A 265 -22.18 -6.32 -12.66
N ASN A 266 -21.71 -7.58 -12.77
CA ASN A 266 -21.25 -8.16 -14.05
C ASN A 266 -21.95 -9.49 -14.39
N LYS A 267 -23.27 -9.61 -14.18
CA LYS A 267 -24.04 -10.57 -14.99
C LYS A 267 -24.50 -9.83 -16.25
N PRO A 268 -23.91 -10.07 -17.44
CA PRO A 268 -24.51 -9.59 -18.67
C PRO A 268 -25.95 -10.09 -18.70
N LYS A 269 -26.89 -9.14 -18.77
CA LYS A 269 -28.28 -9.48 -19.07
C LYS A 269 -28.25 -10.14 -20.44
N ASN A 270 -28.46 -11.46 -20.49
CA ASN A 270 -28.86 -12.14 -21.72
C ASN A 270 -30.19 -11.52 -22.16
N THR A 271 -30.12 -10.47 -22.95
CA THR A 271 -31.23 -9.98 -23.75
C THR A 271 -31.56 -11.09 -24.74
N LYS A 272 -32.54 -11.92 -24.37
CA LYS A 272 -33.28 -12.71 -25.35
C LYS A 272 -33.90 -11.72 -26.33
N LEU A 273 -33.30 -11.61 -27.52
CA LEU A 273 -34.00 -11.13 -28.71
C LEU A 273 -35.10 -12.17 -29.01
N SER A 274 -36.30 -11.90 -28.51
CA SER A 274 -37.50 -12.50 -29.06
C SER A 274 -37.68 -11.93 -30.47
N GLY A 275 -37.44 -12.76 -31.48
CA GLY A 275 -37.89 -12.49 -32.84
C GLY A 275 -39.40 -12.33 -32.84
N ALA A 276 -39.86 -11.19 -33.34
CA ALA A 276 -41.22 -11.03 -33.83
C ALA A 276 -41.18 -11.27 -35.33
N LEU A 277 -41.94 -12.29 -35.74
CA LEU A 277 -42.51 -12.44 -37.08
C LEU A 277 -43.59 -11.38 -37.29
#